data_AF-A0AAD4CFG9-F1
#
_entry.id   AF-A0AAD4CFG9-F1
#
_cell.length_a   1.000
_cell.length_b   1.000
_cell.length_c   1.000
_cell.angle_alpha   90.00
_cell.angle_beta   90.00
_cell.angle_gamma   90.00
#
_symmetry.space_group_name_H-M   'P 1'
#
loop_
_entity.id
_entity.type
_entity.pdbx_description
1 polymer ?
#
loop_
_entity_poly.entity_id
_entity_poly.type
_entity_poly.pdbx_seq_one_letter_code
_entity_poly.pdbx_strand_id
1 'polypeptide(L)'
;MFFRNFLRFSLLASSAASNFYYPDGQTVAQDDVPCFTRDGGSPCCDYNSIRLTNGLCMNVAQPFVLSRQSCTNKEWGSASGCTDLCKDIPSAAHRGCSLPLYSFKGPGEAYYCADTVTVDDSGNLKCASGSDAFAVDDADVIMNKGLLASASCALNTLSAIATNPVPTNTSSSNCTASWSHGDAVAIGAGVGVPLGIVVITSLA
;
A
#
# COMPACT_ATOMS: atom_id res chain seq x y z
N MET A 1 -54.96 4.92 -24.14
CA MET A 1 -53.68 4.47 -24.71
C MET A 1 -52.66 5.59 -24.54
N PHE A 2 -51.90 5.60 -23.43
CA PHE A 2 -50.70 6.44 -23.29
C PHE A 2 -49.76 5.74 -22.29
N PHE A 3 -48.83 4.96 -22.83
CA PHE A 3 -47.74 4.35 -22.08
C PHE A 3 -46.69 5.44 -21.84
N ARG A 4 -46.50 5.87 -20.59
CA ARG A 4 -45.55 6.92 -20.22
C ARG A 4 -44.24 6.26 -19.78
N ASN A 5 -43.27 6.21 -20.70
CA ASN A 5 -41.92 5.71 -20.47
C ASN A 5 -41.24 6.50 -19.34
N PHE A 6 -40.96 5.84 -18.22
CA PHE A 6 -40.03 6.35 -17.22
C PHE A 6 -38.60 5.98 -17.65
N LEU A 7 -37.84 6.96 -18.16
CA LEU A 7 -36.39 6.85 -18.30
C LEU A 7 -35.77 6.72 -16.90
N ARG A 8 -35.30 5.53 -16.56
CA ARG A 8 -34.41 5.32 -15.41
C ARG A 8 -32.99 5.66 -15.83
N PHE A 9 -32.52 6.84 -15.45
CA PHE A 9 -31.08 7.16 -15.49
C PHE A 9 -30.41 6.43 -14.33
N SER A 10 -29.85 5.25 -14.60
CA SER A 10 -28.93 4.59 -13.68
C SER A 10 -27.61 5.35 -13.67
N LEU A 11 -27.38 6.16 -12.63
CA LEU A 11 -26.06 6.69 -12.31
C LEU A 11 -25.15 5.52 -11.94
N LEU A 12 -24.39 5.03 -12.92
CA LEU A 12 -23.22 4.20 -12.67
C LEU A 12 -22.21 5.11 -11.95
N ALA A 13 -22.07 4.93 -10.64
CA ALA A 13 -20.94 5.48 -9.91
C ALA A 13 -19.69 4.78 -10.45
N SER A 14 -18.98 5.44 -11.37
CA SER A 14 -17.62 5.04 -11.72
C SER A 14 -16.75 5.20 -10.49
N SER A 15 -16.50 4.11 -9.77
CA SER A 15 -15.38 4.05 -8.84
C SER A 15 -14.13 4.34 -9.67
N ALA A 16 -13.48 5.49 -9.44
CA ALA A 16 -12.19 5.75 -10.05
C ALA A 16 -11.24 4.64 -9.59
N ALA A 17 -10.90 3.72 -10.51
CA ALA A 17 -9.83 2.78 -10.27
C ALA A 17 -8.60 3.60 -9.92
N SER A 18 -8.13 3.48 -8.68
CA SER A 18 -6.89 4.14 -8.28
C SER A 18 -5.77 3.42 -9.01
N ASN A 19 -5.16 4.08 -9.99
CA ASN A 19 -3.97 3.55 -10.64
C ASN A 19 -2.77 3.78 -9.73
N PHE A 20 -1.85 2.82 -9.74
CA PHE A 20 -0.59 2.87 -9.00
C PHE A 20 0.54 2.89 -10.00
N TYR A 21 1.43 3.86 -9.90
CA TYR A 21 2.44 4.15 -10.91
C TYR A 21 3.82 3.84 -10.36
N TYR A 22 4.66 3.17 -11.15
CA TYR A 22 6.09 3.10 -10.89
C TYR A 22 6.77 4.47 -11.10
N PRO A 23 8.04 4.65 -10.70
CA PRO A 23 8.72 5.95 -10.76
C PRO A 23 8.75 6.63 -12.13
N ASP A 24 8.61 5.87 -13.22
CA ASP A 24 8.46 6.43 -14.57
C ASP A 24 7.16 7.24 -14.80
N GLY A 25 6.21 7.19 -13.86
CA GLY A 25 4.92 7.87 -13.93
C GLY A 25 3.99 7.34 -15.04
N GLN A 26 4.37 6.25 -15.70
CA GLN A 26 3.68 5.73 -16.89
C GLN A 26 3.25 4.28 -16.71
N THR A 27 4.12 3.45 -16.13
CA THR A 27 3.85 2.03 -15.95
C THR A 27 2.96 1.83 -14.73
N VAL A 28 1.85 1.11 -14.92
CA VAL A 28 0.89 0.81 -13.86
C VAL A 28 1.24 -0.50 -13.17
N ALA A 29 1.38 -0.45 -11.85
CA ALA A 29 1.51 -1.63 -11.00
C ALA A 29 0.11 -2.18 -10.68
N GLN A 30 -0.29 -3.26 -11.37
CA GLN A 30 -1.68 -3.75 -11.35
C GLN A 30 -2.07 -4.42 -10.02
N ASP A 31 -1.13 -5.12 -9.40
CA ASP A 31 -1.33 -5.89 -8.16
C ASP A 31 -1.02 -5.09 -6.89
N ASP A 32 -0.61 -3.84 -7.08
CA ASP A 32 -0.28 -2.94 -5.98
C ASP A 32 -1.54 -2.33 -5.37
N VAL A 33 -1.40 -1.91 -4.12
CA VAL A 33 -2.50 -1.42 -3.31
C VAL A 33 -1.98 -0.42 -2.27
N PRO A 34 -2.72 0.65 -1.96
CA PRO A 34 -2.18 1.77 -1.21
C PRO A 34 -1.98 1.43 0.27
N CYS A 35 -0.86 1.89 0.84
CA CYS A 35 -0.58 1.81 2.27
C CYS A 35 -1.50 2.71 3.10
N PHE A 36 -1.78 3.92 2.60
CA PHE A 36 -2.54 4.95 3.30
C PHE A 36 -3.69 5.46 2.44
N THR A 37 -4.73 5.95 3.10
CA THR A 37 -5.79 6.72 2.48
C THR A 37 -5.56 8.19 2.85
N ARG A 38 -4.85 8.93 1.99
CA ARG A 38 -4.49 10.34 2.24
C ARG A 38 -4.37 11.13 0.95
N ASP A 39 -4.55 12.44 1.06
CA ASP A 39 -4.28 13.39 -0.01
C ASP A 39 -2.76 13.52 -0.26
N GLY A 40 -2.36 13.76 -1.50
CA GLY A 40 -0.95 13.97 -1.88
C GLY A 40 -0.17 12.73 -2.30
N GLY A 41 -0.77 11.54 -2.22
CA GLY A 41 -0.17 10.28 -2.71
C GLY A 41 0.15 9.29 -1.59
N SER A 42 -0.09 8.01 -1.86
CA SER A 42 0.26 6.90 -1.00
C SER A 42 1.31 6.03 -1.69
N PRO A 43 2.41 5.67 -0.99
CA PRO A 43 3.14 4.46 -1.32
C PRO A 43 2.18 3.30 -1.45
N CYS A 44 2.43 2.46 -2.42
CA CYS A 44 1.66 1.27 -2.68
C CYS A 44 2.61 0.08 -2.62
N CYS A 45 2.07 -1.03 -2.16
CA CYS A 45 2.79 -2.28 -2.13
C CYS A 45 1.99 -3.36 -2.85
N ASP A 46 2.68 -4.38 -3.36
CA ASP A 46 2.04 -5.60 -3.82
C ASP A 46 1.11 -6.16 -2.72
N TYR A 47 -0.04 -6.72 -3.12
CA TYR A 47 -1.04 -7.19 -2.16
C TYR A 47 -0.55 -8.30 -1.22
N ASN A 48 0.47 -9.08 -1.60
CA ASN A 48 1.11 -10.09 -0.75
C ASN A 48 2.24 -9.54 0.12
N SER A 49 2.53 -8.24 0.07
CA SER A 49 3.57 -7.64 0.89
C SER A 49 3.02 -7.05 2.18
N ILE A 50 3.86 -7.03 3.21
CA ILE A 50 3.57 -6.33 4.47
C ILE A 50 3.85 -4.84 4.24
N ARG A 51 2.89 -3.99 4.59
CA ARG A 51 3.00 -2.53 4.41
C ARG A 51 3.53 -1.90 5.69
N LEU A 52 4.49 -0.98 5.57
CA LEU A 52 5.12 -0.32 6.71
C LEU A 52 4.73 1.17 6.79
N THR A 53 4.74 1.73 8.00
CA THR A 53 4.38 3.14 8.26
C THR A 53 5.36 4.15 7.64
N ASN A 54 6.62 3.76 7.38
CA ASN A 54 7.58 4.55 6.61
C ASN A 54 7.34 4.50 5.09
N GLY A 55 6.30 3.78 4.64
CA GLY A 55 5.93 3.67 3.23
C GLY A 55 6.73 2.65 2.44
N LEU A 56 7.55 1.84 3.10
CA LEU A 56 8.20 0.68 2.48
C LEU A 56 7.31 -0.55 2.54
N CYS A 57 7.68 -1.52 1.74
CA CYS A 57 7.04 -2.81 1.63
C CYS A 57 8.03 -3.87 2.10
N MET A 58 7.56 -4.82 2.90
CA MET A 58 8.35 -5.97 3.33
C MET A 58 7.80 -7.21 2.64
N ASN A 59 8.62 -7.79 1.77
CA ASN A 59 8.25 -8.93 0.98
C ASN A 59 8.31 -10.21 1.84
N VAL A 60 7.28 -11.04 1.74
CA VAL A 60 7.24 -12.39 2.36
C VAL A 60 7.40 -13.52 1.33
N ALA A 61 7.66 -13.15 0.08
CA ALA A 61 8.05 -14.04 -1.00
C ALA A 61 9.40 -13.57 -1.55
N GLN A 62 10.16 -14.47 -2.17
CA GLN A 62 11.50 -14.14 -2.67
C GLN A 62 11.46 -12.97 -3.66
N PRO A 63 12.30 -11.93 -3.48
CA PRO A 63 13.28 -11.77 -2.40
C PRO A 63 12.66 -11.26 -1.08
N PHE A 64 13.07 -11.84 0.06
CA PHE A 64 12.68 -11.40 1.42
C PHE A 64 13.43 -10.13 1.84
N VAL A 65 13.03 -9.00 1.26
CA VAL A 65 13.70 -7.71 1.47
C VAL A 65 12.67 -6.60 1.70
N LEU A 66 13.17 -5.47 2.21
CA LEU A 66 12.46 -4.21 2.08
C LEU A 66 12.44 -3.81 0.61
N SER A 67 11.37 -3.14 0.18
CA SER A 67 11.24 -2.67 -1.19
C SER A 67 10.47 -1.35 -1.24
N ARG A 68 10.71 -0.61 -2.33
CA ARG A 68 9.89 0.51 -2.74
C ARG A 68 9.27 0.18 -4.08
N GLN A 69 7.94 0.10 -4.10
CA GLN A 69 7.17 -0.35 -5.25
C GLN A 69 6.54 0.86 -5.96
N SER A 70 5.22 0.96 -6.01
CA SER A 70 4.53 2.02 -6.76
C SER A 70 3.93 3.12 -5.87
N CYS A 71 3.28 4.10 -6.49
CA CYS A 71 2.60 5.19 -5.82
C CYS A 71 1.26 5.56 -6.50
N THR A 72 0.27 6.01 -5.73
CA THR A 72 -0.98 6.57 -6.30
C THR A 72 -0.80 7.91 -7.03
N ASN A 73 0.33 8.59 -6.83
CA ASN A 73 0.71 9.85 -7.44
C ASN A 73 1.79 9.58 -8.49
N LYS A 74 1.46 9.84 -9.77
CA LYS A 74 2.35 9.55 -10.91
C LYS A 74 3.52 10.51 -11.01
N GLU A 75 3.47 11.65 -10.34
CA GLU A 75 4.51 12.68 -10.39
C GLU A 75 5.68 12.39 -9.44
N TRP A 76 5.56 11.45 -8.50
CA TRP A 76 6.66 11.00 -7.63
C TRP A 76 7.44 12.11 -6.91
N GLY A 77 6.75 13.16 -6.46
CA GLY A 77 7.38 14.34 -5.84
C GLY A 77 7.83 14.13 -4.39
N SER A 78 8.84 14.88 -3.95
CA SER A 78 9.35 14.87 -2.56
C SER A 78 8.34 15.35 -1.51
N ALA A 79 7.34 16.13 -1.94
CA ALA A 79 6.24 16.59 -1.10
C ALA A 79 5.15 15.52 -0.90
N SER A 80 5.20 14.43 -1.67
CA SER A 80 4.31 13.29 -1.51
C SER A 80 4.92 12.28 -0.54
N GLY A 81 4.08 11.40 0.02
CA GLY A 81 4.58 10.18 0.65
C GLY A 81 5.35 9.25 -0.31
N CYS A 82 5.39 9.60 -1.59
CA CYS A 82 5.96 8.83 -2.69
C CYS A 82 7.34 9.32 -3.12
N THR A 83 8.19 9.71 -2.16
CA THR A 83 9.61 9.95 -2.46
C THR A 83 10.22 8.72 -3.15
N ASP A 84 10.91 8.94 -4.26
CA ASP A 84 11.60 7.89 -4.99
C ASP A 84 12.98 7.61 -4.37
N LEU A 85 13.06 6.50 -3.63
CA LEU A 85 14.30 6.02 -3.03
C LEU A 85 15.23 5.35 -4.05
N CYS A 86 14.74 5.09 -5.26
CA CYS A 86 15.45 4.35 -6.30
C CYS A 86 15.59 5.14 -7.60
N LYS A 87 15.47 6.47 -7.49
CA LYS A 87 15.66 7.44 -8.58
C LYS A 87 16.98 7.25 -9.33
N ASP A 88 18.01 6.79 -8.63
CA ASP A 88 19.37 6.63 -9.17
C ASP A 88 19.56 5.24 -9.82
N ILE A 89 18.51 4.42 -9.89
CA ILE A 89 18.49 3.09 -10.52
C ILE A 89 17.57 3.12 -11.75
N PRO A 90 18.10 3.37 -12.96
CA PRO A 90 17.28 3.46 -14.17
C PRO A 90 16.46 2.20 -14.47
N SER A 91 16.98 1.00 -14.13
CA SER A 91 16.28 -0.27 -14.30
C SER A 91 15.08 -0.46 -13.37
N ALA A 92 14.99 0.33 -12.29
CA ALA A 92 13.90 0.28 -11.32
C ALA A 92 12.70 1.15 -11.70
N ALA A 93 12.87 2.08 -12.65
CA ALA A 93 11.85 3.07 -13.02
C ALA A 93 10.49 2.46 -13.42
N HIS A 94 10.48 1.22 -13.91
CA HIS A 94 9.28 0.52 -14.42
C HIS A 94 8.79 -0.63 -13.53
N ARG A 95 9.43 -0.88 -12.36
CA ARG A 95 9.14 -2.07 -11.52
C ARG A 95 9.31 -1.86 -10.01
N GLY A 96 9.82 -0.71 -9.58
CA GLY A 96 10.30 -0.52 -8.21
C GLY A 96 11.66 -1.17 -7.98
N CYS A 97 12.07 -1.26 -6.72
CA CYS A 97 13.40 -1.72 -6.32
C CYS A 97 13.39 -2.43 -4.97
N SER A 98 14.35 -3.34 -4.79
CA SER A 98 14.71 -3.89 -3.49
C SER A 98 15.62 -2.94 -2.71
N LEU A 99 15.54 -2.99 -1.39
CA LEU A 99 16.36 -2.22 -0.46
C LEU A 99 17.14 -3.19 0.45
N PRO A 100 18.19 -3.85 -0.05
CA PRO A 100 19.02 -4.71 0.79
C PRO A 100 19.83 -3.90 1.81
N LEU A 101 20.09 -4.52 2.96
CA LEU A 101 20.97 -3.95 3.99
C LEU A 101 22.38 -3.82 3.41
N TYR A 102 22.95 -2.62 3.49
CA TYR A 102 24.32 -2.30 3.11
C TYR A 102 25.27 -2.36 4.31
N SER A 103 24.89 -1.73 5.42
CA SER A 103 25.69 -1.78 6.66
C SER A 103 24.82 -1.59 7.90
N PHE A 104 25.25 -2.17 9.02
CA PHE A 104 24.62 -2.00 10.32
C PHE A 104 25.70 -1.79 11.38
N LYS A 105 25.70 -0.60 11.99
CA LYS A 105 26.70 -0.22 13.02
C LYS A 105 26.11 -0.18 14.44
N GLY A 106 24.78 -0.18 14.55
CA GLY A 106 24.05 -0.13 15.80
C GLY A 106 22.59 0.25 15.59
N PRO A 107 21.79 0.29 16.66
CA PRO A 107 20.41 0.75 16.60
C PRO A 107 20.31 2.15 15.97
N GLY A 108 19.45 2.32 14.96
CA GLY A 108 19.31 3.57 14.20
C GLY A 108 20.44 3.85 13.19
N GLU A 109 21.46 3.00 13.11
CA GLU A 109 22.59 3.13 12.17
C GLU A 109 22.59 1.99 11.14
N ALA A 110 21.42 1.73 10.56
CA ALA A 110 21.24 0.83 9.43
C ALA A 110 21.21 1.64 8.12
N TYR A 111 22.03 1.23 7.16
CA TYR A 111 22.09 1.82 5.83
C TYR A 111 21.70 0.78 4.79
N TYR A 112 20.97 1.22 3.78
CA TYR A 112 20.42 0.39 2.71
C TYR A 112 20.86 0.92 1.35
N CYS A 113 20.94 0.02 0.37
CA CYS A 113 21.19 0.38 -1.02
C CYS A 113 19.89 0.36 -1.82
N ALA A 114 19.80 1.19 -2.85
CA ALA A 114 18.78 1.03 -3.87
C ALA A 114 19.12 -0.17 -4.79
N ASP A 115 18.12 -1.02 -5.03
CA ASP A 115 18.13 -2.24 -5.87
C ASP A 115 19.07 -3.35 -5.38
N THR A 116 20.39 -3.17 -5.42
CA THR A 116 21.35 -4.20 -5.02
C THR A 116 22.66 -3.64 -4.45
N VAL A 117 23.38 -4.47 -3.69
CA VAL A 117 24.78 -4.23 -3.28
C VAL A 117 25.70 -4.85 -4.32
N THR A 118 26.66 -4.07 -4.78
CA THR A 118 27.68 -4.46 -5.76
C THR A 118 29.07 -4.35 -5.15
N VAL A 119 30.08 -4.78 -5.92
CA VAL A 119 31.49 -4.65 -5.57
C VAL A 119 32.16 -3.84 -6.67
N ASP A 120 32.96 -2.84 -6.30
CA ASP A 120 33.74 -2.07 -7.27
C ASP A 120 35.04 -2.78 -7.70
N ASP A 121 35.76 -2.21 -8.66
CA ASP A 121 37.01 -2.79 -9.18
C ASP A 121 38.12 -2.90 -8.11
N SER A 122 37.99 -2.18 -6.99
CA SER A 122 38.92 -2.22 -5.86
C SER A 122 38.49 -3.21 -4.77
N GLY A 123 37.39 -3.94 -4.97
CA GLY A 123 36.86 -4.91 -4.01
C GLY A 123 36.01 -4.29 -2.88
N ASN A 124 35.65 -3.01 -2.97
CA ASN A 124 34.82 -2.34 -1.97
C ASN A 124 33.33 -2.54 -2.29
N LEU A 125 32.53 -2.77 -1.25
CA LEU A 125 31.07 -2.77 -1.37
C LEU A 125 30.56 -1.39 -1.80
N LYS A 126 29.59 -1.35 -2.71
CA LYS A 126 28.84 -0.15 -3.12
C LYS A 126 27.39 -0.48 -3.39
N CYS A 127 26.56 0.54 -3.54
CA CYS A 127 25.23 0.36 -4.09
C CYS A 127 25.27 0.31 -5.62
N ALA A 128 24.22 -0.27 -6.20
CA ALA A 128 24.01 -0.27 -7.64
C ALA A 128 24.09 1.14 -8.24
N SER A 129 24.55 1.23 -9.48
CA SER A 129 24.82 2.48 -10.20
C SER A 129 25.82 3.43 -9.51
N GLY A 130 26.52 2.99 -8.46
CA GLY A 130 27.37 3.85 -7.64
C GLY A 130 26.59 4.84 -6.77
N SER A 131 25.31 4.56 -6.51
CA SER A 131 24.47 5.36 -5.62
C SER A 131 24.97 5.35 -4.18
N ASP A 132 24.61 6.38 -3.42
CA ASP A 132 24.90 6.43 -1.99
C ASP A 132 23.95 5.55 -1.20
N ALA A 133 24.47 4.87 -0.17
CA ALA A 133 23.63 4.18 0.80
C ALA A 133 22.89 5.19 1.67
N PHE A 134 21.66 4.87 2.08
CA PHE A 134 20.81 5.77 2.86
C PHE A 134 20.21 5.10 4.08
N ALA A 135 19.88 5.91 5.09
CA ALA A 135 19.16 5.46 6.26
C ALA A 135 17.67 5.35 5.96
N VAL A 136 17.01 4.38 6.61
CA VAL A 136 15.57 4.19 6.56
C VAL A 136 15.04 4.35 7.98
N ASP A 137 14.02 5.18 8.15
CA ASP A 137 13.36 5.36 9.45
C ASP A 137 12.70 4.07 9.91
N ASP A 138 12.69 3.85 11.23
CA ASP A 138 11.93 2.77 11.86
C ASP A 138 10.46 2.84 11.46
N ALA A 139 9.82 1.67 11.40
CA ALA A 139 8.42 1.57 11.02
C ALA A 139 7.68 0.44 11.72
N ASP A 140 6.37 0.65 11.82
CA ASP A 140 5.42 -0.34 12.28
C ASP A 140 4.72 -1.00 11.09
N VAL A 141 4.21 -2.20 11.34
CA VAL A 141 3.37 -2.92 10.38
C VAL A 141 1.98 -2.30 10.35
N ILE A 142 1.49 -2.01 9.14
CA ILE A 142 0.12 -1.55 8.92
C ILE A 142 -0.82 -2.77 8.86
N MET A 143 -1.60 -2.96 9.92
CA MET A 143 -2.59 -4.04 10.03
C MET A 143 -3.79 -3.84 9.09
N ASN A 144 -4.56 -4.91 8.84
CA ASN A 144 -5.81 -4.89 8.06
C ASN A 144 -5.64 -4.41 6.62
N LYS A 145 -4.43 -4.57 6.08
CA LYS A 145 -4.05 -4.17 4.74
C LYS A 145 -3.07 -5.19 4.16
N GLY A 146 -3.11 -5.34 2.83
CA GLY A 146 -2.22 -6.25 2.08
C GLY A 146 -2.32 -7.67 2.59
N LEU A 147 -1.17 -8.27 2.81
CA LEU A 147 -1.07 -9.63 3.36
C LEU A 147 -1.78 -9.77 4.71
N LEU A 148 -1.87 -8.68 5.48
CA LEU A 148 -2.49 -8.66 6.81
C LEU A 148 -3.95 -8.18 6.78
N ALA A 149 -4.61 -8.16 5.62
CA ALA A 149 -6.02 -7.77 5.51
C ALA A 149 -6.94 -8.60 6.44
N SER A 150 -6.63 -9.89 6.63
CA SER A 150 -7.39 -10.81 7.48
C SER A 150 -6.74 -11.06 8.85
N ALA A 151 -5.64 -10.38 9.16
CA ALA A 151 -4.89 -10.60 10.41
C ALA A 151 -5.60 -10.03 11.65
N SER A 152 -6.55 -9.10 11.49
CA SER A 152 -7.44 -8.67 12.59
C SER A 152 -8.19 -9.82 13.24
N CYS A 153 -8.48 -10.88 12.48
CA CYS A 153 -9.17 -12.07 12.97
C CYS A 153 -8.23 -13.01 13.76
N ALA A 154 -6.92 -12.85 13.61
CA ALA A 154 -5.88 -13.62 14.32
C ALA A 154 -5.32 -12.89 15.55
N LEU A 155 -5.93 -11.76 15.97
CA LEU A 155 -5.49 -11.03 17.16
C LEU A 155 -5.53 -11.85 18.46
N ASN A 156 -6.28 -12.96 18.48
CA ASN A 156 -6.22 -13.92 19.60
C ASN A 156 -4.93 -14.75 19.67
N THR A 157 -4.12 -14.81 18.60
CA THR A 157 -2.86 -15.60 18.57
C THR A 157 -1.59 -14.74 18.61
N LEU A 158 -1.66 -13.42 18.40
CA LEU A 158 -0.51 -12.51 18.48
C LEU A 158 -0.61 -11.53 19.67
N SER A 159 -1.00 -12.02 20.85
CA SER A 159 -0.82 -11.24 22.06
C SER A 159 0.67 -11.22 22.44
N ALA A 160 1.29 -10.05 22.34
CA ALA A 160 2.69 -9.79 22.71
C ALA A 160 2.92 -9.76 24.24
N ILE A 161 2.21 -10.62 24.99
CA ILE A 161 2.42 -10.81 26.43
C ILE A 161 2.68 -12.31 26.65
N ALA A 162 3.97 -12.67 26.67
CA ALA A 162 4.41 -13.98 27.15
C ALA A 162 4.15 -14.08 28.66
N THR A 163 2.92 -14.39 29.03
CA THR A 163 2.61 -15.10 30.27
C THR A 163 1.65 -16.19 29.88
N ASN A 164 2.13 -17.45 29.90
CA ASN A 164 1.37 -18.68 29.63
C ASN A 164 -0.14 -18.53 29.92
N PRO A 165 -0.99 -18.85 28.94
CA PRO A 165 -1.90 -19.94 29.21
C PRO A 165 -2.06 -20.92 28.03
N VAL A 166 -2.40 -22.15 28.43
CA VAL A 166 -2.79 -23.29 27.61
C VAL A 166 -3.81 -22.90 26.53
N PRO A 167 -3.73 -23.44 25.30
CA PRO A 167 -4.71 -23.12 24.25
C PRO A 167 -6.06 -23.76 24.57
N THR A 168 -7.04 -22.95 24.98
CA THR A 168 -8.46 -23.34 24.92
C THR A 168 -9.03 -22.97 23.56
N ASN A 169 -9.43 -24.00 22.82
CA ASN A 169 -10.01 -23.92 21.49
C ASN A 169 -11.47 -23.39 21.61
N THR A 170 -11.65 -22.07 21.60
CA THR A 170 -12.98 -21.45 21.49
C THR A 170 -13.24 -21.03 20.05
N SER A 171 -13.97 -21.87 19.34
CA SER A 171 -14.57 -21.60 18.05
C SER A 171 -15.68 -20.54 18.19
N SER A 172 -15.49 -19.34 17.62
CA SER A 172 -16.53 -18.63 16.85
C SER A 172 -16.13 -17.20 16.47
N SER A 173 -15.85 -16.99 15.19
CA SER A 173 -16.38 -15.86 14.42
C SER A 173 -16.28 -16.24 12.94
N ASN A 174 -17.40 -16.19 12.22
CA ASN A 174 -17.45 -16.47 10.79
C ASN A 174 -16.62 -15.44 10.02
N CYS A 175 -15.36 -15.77 9.76
CA CYS A 175 -14.50 -14.98 8.89
C CYS A 175 -14.66 -15.51 7.46
N THR A 176 -15.59 -14.94 6.70
CA THR A 176 -15.62 -15.16 5.24
C THR A 176 -14.50 -14.34 4.62
N ALA A 177 -13.35 -14.98 4.40
CA ALA A 177 -12.34 -14.45 3.49
C ALA A 177 -12.90 -14.55 2.06
N SER A 178 -13.50 -13.48 1.55
CA SER A 178 -13.77 -13.35 0.13
C SER A 178 -12.61 -12.58 -0.49
N TRP A 179 -11.68 -13.32 -1.11
CA TRP A 179 -10.73 -12.73 -2.04
C TRP A 179 -11.13 -13.14 -3.46
N SER A 180 -11.52 -12.15 -4.24
CA SER A 180 -11.55 -12.20 -5.69
C SER A 180 -10.61 -11.11 -6.21
N HIS A 181 -9.93 -11.36 -7.33
CA HIS A 181 -8.93 -10.47 -7.96
C HIS A 181 -9.47 -9.11 -8.46
N GLY A 182 -10.62 -8.63 -7.98
CA GLY A 182 -11.28 -7.40 -8.42
C GLY A 182 -11.87 -6.53 -7.30
N ASP A 183 -11.70 -6.89 -6.03
CA ASP A 183 -12.37 -6.22 -4.92
C ASP A 183 -11.52 -5.06 -4.34
N ALA A 184 -11.38 -4.00 -5.14
CA ALA A 184 -11.09 -2.66 -4.61
C ALA A 184 -12.35 -2.16 -3.88
N VAL A 185 -12.61 -2.69 -2.69
CA VAL A 185 -13.72 -2.28 -1.84
C VAL A 185 -13.39 -0.92 -1.22
N ALA A 186 -14.09 0.10 -1.72
CA ALA A 186 -14.19 1.42 -1.13
C ALA A 186 -14.73 1.32 0.30
N ILE A 187 -13.87 1.57 1.29
CA ILE A 187 -14.32 1.84 2.66
C ILE A 187 -14.89 3.26 2.66
N GLY A 188 -16.21 3.34 2.74
CA GLY A 188 -16.97 4.59 2.72
C GLY A 188 -16.68 5.49 3.92
N ALA A 189 -16.32 6.74 3.63
CA ALA A 189 -16.44 7.82 4.59
C ALA A 189 -17.91 8.24 4.68
N GLY A 190 -18.52 8.02 5.85
CA GLY A 190 -19.80 8.62 6.17
C GLY A 190 -19.65 10.11 6.42
N VAL A 191 -20.55 10.92 5.84
CA VAL A 191 -21.08 12.16 6.42
C VAL A 191 -22.34 12.58 5.65
N GLY A 192 -23.42 12.86 6.40
CA GLY A 192 -24.49 13.76 5.97
C GLY A 192 -25.71 13.14 5.29
N VAL A 193 -26.72 12.78 6.09
CA VAL A 193 -28.11 12.74 5.63
C VAL A 193 -28.58 14.19 5.45
N PRO A 194 -28.98 14.67 4.26
CA PRO A 194 -29.79 15.88 4.19
C PRO A 194 -31.26 15.45 4.28
N LEU A 195 -31.80 15.45 5.50
CA LEU A 195 -33.25 15.62 5.67
C LEU A 195 -33.53 17.10 5.37
N GLY A 196 -33.81 17.40 4.10
CA GLY A 196 -34.03 18.77 3.60
C GLY A 196 -35.24 18.86 2.68
N ILE A 197 -36.41 19.00 3.31
CA ILE A 197 -37.71 19.57 2.87
C ILE A 197 -37.89 19.77 1.34
N VAL A 198 -38.80 18.99 0.76
CA VAL A 198 -39.45 19.30 -0.52
C VAL A 198 -40.54 20.34 -0.28
N VAL A 199 -40.33 21.58 -0.71
CA VAL A 199 -41.39 22.59 -0.83
C VAL A 199 -42.07 22.41 -2.18
N ILE A 200 -43.36 22.04 -2.16
CA ILE A 200 -44.22 21.95 -3.34
C ILE A 200 -44.79 23.35 -3.60
N THR A 201 -44.36 24.02 -4.66
CA THR A 201 -45.09 25.17 -5.21
C THR A 201 -45.88 24.71 -6.43
N SER A 202 -47.17 24.51 -6.25
CA SER A 202 -48.17 24.45 -7.32
C SER A 202 -48.58 25.88 -7.68
N LEU A 203 -48.35 26.31 -8.92
CA LEU A 203 -49.12 27.41 -9.51
C LEU A 203 -49.70 26.96 -10.86
N ALA A 204 -50.93 27.44 -11.06
CA ALA A 204 -51.94 27.06 -12.05
C ALA A 204 -51.59 27.39 -13.50
#